data_AF-A0A1B7X2L3-F1
#
_entry.id   AF-A0A1B7X2L3-F1
#
_cell.length_a   1.000
_cell.length_b   1.000
_cell.length_c   1.000
_cell.angle_alpha   90.00
_cell.angle_beta   90.00
_cell.angle_gamma   90.00
#
_symmetry.space_group_name_H-M   'P 1'
#
loop_
_entity.id
_entity.type
_entity.pdbx_description
1 polymer ?
#
loop_
_entity_poly.entity_id
_entity_poly.type
_entity_poly.pdbx_seq_one_letter_code
_entity_poly.pdbx_strand_id
1 'polypeptide(L)'
;MNKTRKPLDESIVKEFVFGKEQNINDNDLVPSKTVELYTPKEAPTSTIKTTIQKINEIPTQKEAVIRFTVDLPESLHTKLSILAAKTKRKKSEIVRILISDALENSD
;
A
#
# COMPACT_ATOMS: atom_id res chain seq x y z
N MET A 1 -24.59 -36.70 8.58
CA MET A 1 -24.98 -35.68 7.59
C MET A 1 -23.70 -35.06 7.02
N ASN A 2 -23.31 -35.46 5.82
CA ASN A 2 -22.06 -35.01 5.20
C ASN A 2 -22.29 -33.63 4.59
N LYS A 3 -21.85 -32.57 5.28
CA LYS A 3 -21.85 -31.22 4.71
C LYS A 3 -20.71 -31.14 3.70
N THR A 4 -21.03 -31.19 2.42
CA THR A 4 -20.06 -30.92 1.36
C THR A 4 -19.76 -29.42 1.32
N ARG A 5 -18.52 -29.08 0.98
CA ARG A 5 -18.08 -27.69 0.85
C ARG A 5 -18.81 -27.05 -0.33
N LYS A 6 -19.12 -25.76 -0.21
CA LYS A 6 -19.67 -24.99 -1.32
C LYS A 6 -18.63 -24.95 -2.46
N PRO A 7 -19.04 -25.18 -3.72
CA PRO A 7 -18.14 -25.02 -4.85
C PRO A 7 -17.75 -23.55 -5.02
N LEU A 8 -16.56 -23.32 -5.57
CA LEU A 8 -16.04 -21.98 -5.86
C LEU A 8 -16.73 -21.41 -7.11
N ASP A 9 -17.11 -20.13 -7.08
CA ASP A 9 -17.70 -19.44 -8.22
C ASP A 9 -16.61 -19.00 -9.21
N GLU A 10 -16.56 -19.65 -10.37
CA GLU A 10 -15.61 -19.37 -11.45
C GLU A 10 -15.80 -17.98 -12.07
N SER A 11 -16.97 -17.35 -11.89
CA SER A 11 -17.25 -16.00 -12.40
C SER A 11 -16.32 -14.97 -11.75
N ILE A 12 -16.04 -15.15 -10.46
CA ILE A 12 -15.12 -14.29 -9.68
C ILE A 12 -13.68 -14.47 -10.16
N VAL A 13 -13.29 -15.72 -10.45
CA VAL A 13 -11.94 -16.03 -10.95
C VAL A 13 -11.71 -15.38 -12.30
N LYS A 14 -12.71 -15.41 -13.20
CA LYS A 14 -12.61 -14.81 -14.53
C LYS A 14 -12.47 -13.29 -14.46
N GLU A 15 -13.22 -12.60 -13.59
CA GLU A 15 -13.08 -11.14 -13.40
C GLU A 15 -11.69 -10.76 -12.87
N PHE A 16 -11.09 -11.60 -12.02
CA PHE A 16 -9.73 -11.37 -11.51
C PHE A 16 -8.63 -11.62 -12.54
N VAL A 17 -8.75 -12.68 -13.33
CA VAL A 17 -7.71 -13.09 -14.30
C VAL A 17 -7.74 -12.21 -15.55
N PHE A 18 -8.94 -11.93 -16.07
CA PHE A 18 -9.10 -11.23 -17.35
C PHE A 18 -9.49 -9.76 -17.18
N GLY A 19 -9.78 -9.31 -15.96
CA GLY A 19 -10.38 -8.00 -15.73
C GLY A 19 -11.84 -7.97 -16.20
N LYS A 20 -12.55 -6.91 -15.82
CA LYS A 20 -13.92 -6.69 -16.31
C LYS A 20 -13.85 -6.18 -17.74
N GLU A 21 -14.25 -7.00 -18.71
CA GLU A 21 -14.35 -6.58 -20.10
C GLU A 21 -15.39 -5.45 -20.20
N GLN A 22 -14.91 -4.21 -20.30
CA GLN A 22 -15.74 -3.09 -20.69
C GLN A 22 -16.03 -3.26 -22.19
N ASN A 23 -17.30 -3.41 -22.53
CA ASN A 23 -17.75 -3.30 -23.91
C ASN A 23 -17.53 -1.84 -24.33
N ILE A 24 -16.39 -1.57 -24.98
CA ILE A 24 -16.08 -0.24 -25.51
C ILE A 24 -16.90 -0.08 -26.79
N ASN A 25 -18.00 0.68 -26.69
CA ASN A 25 -18.59 1.31 -27.88
C ASN A 25 -17.72 2.52 -28.20
N ASP A 26 -17.04 2.47 -29.34
CA ASP A 26 -16.31 3.58 -29.93
C ASP A 26 -17.31 4.68 -30.34
N ASN A 27 -17.56 5.68 -29.49
CA ASN A 27 -18.06 7.01 -29.86
C ASN A 27 -18.22 7.87 -28.59
N ASP A 28 -17.13 8.35 -27.99
CA ASP A 28 -17.09 9.64 -27.26
C ASP A 28 -15.64 9.92 -26.78
N LEU A 29 -14.81 10.45 -27.69
CA LEU A 29 -13.59 11.15 -27.29
C LEU A 29 -13.93 12.58 -26.90
N VAL A 30 -13.95 12.88 -25.60
CA VAL A 30 -13.85 14.25 -25.09
C VAL A 30 -12.71 14.32 -24.07
N PRO A 31 -11.64 15.12 -24.31
CA PRO A 31 -10.57 15.28 -23.34
C PRO A 31 -10.88 16.50 -22.46
N SER A 32 -11.41 16.31 -21.26
CA SER A 32 -11.29 17.30 -20.17
C SER A 32 -11.85 16.76 -18.86
N LYS A 33 -10.98 16.51 -17.87
CA LYS A 33 -11.07 17.13 -16.54
C LYS A 33 -9.96 16.63 -15.61
N THR A 34 -9.24 17.61 -15.07
CA THR A 34 -8.59 17.67 -13.75
C THR A 34 -9.09 16.59 -12.79
N VAL A 35 -8.19 15.70 -12.35
CA VAL A 35 -8.47 14.75 -11.27
C VAL A 35 -8.27 15.50 -9.95
N GLU A 36 -9.38 16.03 -9.42
CA GLU A 36 -9.48 16.48 -8.03
C GLU A 36 -9.37 15.27 -7.08
N LEU A 37 -8.60 15.46 -6.01
CA LEU A 37 -8.32 14.51 -4.96
C LEU A 37 -9.59 14.28 -4.12
N TYR A 38 -10.25 13.14 -4.30
CA TYR A 38 -11.42 12.75 -3.51
C TYR A 38 -11.00 12.12 -2.17
N THR A 39 -11.27 12.83 -1.08
CA THR A 39 -11.29 12.31 0.30
C THR A 39 -12.54 11.44 0.52
N PRO A 40 -12.43 10.20 1.03
CA PRO A 40 -13.61 9.41 1.39
C PRO A 40 -14.30 9.98 2.63
N LYS A 41 -15.58 10.30 2.46
CA LYS A 41 -16.54 10.78 3.46
C LYS A 41 -16.91 9.64 4.40
N GLU A 42 -16.84 9.88 5.72
CA GLU A 42 -17.23 8.93 6.77
C GLU A 42 -18.73 8.59 6.73
N ALA A 43 -19.05 7.33 7.04
CA ALA A 43 -20.37 6.90 7.48
C ALA A 43 -20.23 6.08 8.78
N PRO A 44 -21.07 6.30 9.81
CA PRO A 44 -20.96 5.58 11.08
C PRO A 44 -21.87 4.36 11.09
N THR A 45 -21.37 3.19 11.51
CA THR A 45 -22.25 2.14 12.06
C THR A 45 -21.51 1.32 13.11
N SER A 46 -22.10 1.34 14.31
CA SER A 46 -21.77 0.60 15.52
C SER A 46 -21.66 -0.91 15.30
N THR A 47 -20.69 -1.59 15.94
CA THR A 47 -20.92 -2.89 16.61
C THR A 47 -19.72 -3.31 17.47
N ILE A 48 -20.07 -3.71 18.69
CA ILE A 48 -19.26 -4.09 19.85
C ILE A 48 -18.13 -5.08 19.48
N LYS A 49 -16.87 -4.74 19.79
CA LYS A 49 -15.71 -5.63 19.60
C LYS A 49 -15.43 -6.41 20.88
N THR A 50 -15.54 -7.73 20.80
CA THR A 50 -15.15 -8.70 21.83
C THR A 50 -13.64 -8.67 22.08
N THR A 51 -13.26 -8.86 23.34
CA THR A 51 -11.90 -8.80 23.93
C THR A 51 -10.83 -9.62 23.21
N ILE A 52 -11.20 -10.54 22.31
CA ILE A 52 -10.28 -11.40 21.55
C ILE A 52 -9.59 -10.63 20.40
N GLN A 53 -10.14 -9.50 19.93
CA GLN A 53 -9.49 -8.70 18.88
C GLN A 53 -8.26 -7.92 19.37
N LYS A 54 -8.13 -7.67 20.69
CA LYS A 54 -7.01 -6.92 21.28
C LYS A 54 -5.67 -7.67 21.27
N ILE A 55 -5.67 -9.00 21.16
CA ILE A 55 -4.44 -9.79 21.27
C ILE A 55 -3.68 -9.87 19.92
N ASN A 56 -4.38 -9.64 18.80
CA ASN A 56 -3.76 -9.54 17.47
C ASN A 56 -3.36 -8.11 17.09
N GLU A 57 -3.46 -7.16 18.02
CA GLU A 57 -3.00 -5.79 17.81
C GLU A 57 -1.46 -5.75 17.90
N ILE A 58 -0.81 -6.13 16.79
CA ILE A 58 0.49 -5.54 16.44
C ILE A 58 0.28 -4.03 16.57
N PRO A 59 1.09 -3.28 17.35
CA PRO A 59 0.80 -1.89 17.66
C PRO A 59 0.61 -1.10 16.37
N THR A 60 -0.65 -0.77 16.08
CA THR A 60 -1.08 -0.06 14.87
C THR A 60 -0.99 1.45 15.08
N GLN A 61 0.02 1.93 15.79
CA GLN A 61 0.42 3.33 15.69
C GLN A 61 1.21 3.49 14.39
N LYS A 62 0.54 3.23 13.26
CA LYS A 62 1.07 3.60 11.95
C LYS A 62 0.96 5.11 11.89
N GLU A 63 2.01 5.78 12.36
CA GLU A 63 2.18 7.21 12.16
C GLU A 63 1.97 7.54 10.68
N ALA A 64 1.35 8.69 10.42
CA ALA A 64 1.07 9.11 9.06
C ALA A 64 2.37 9.11 8.23
N VAL A 65 2.35 8.44 7.08
CA VAL A 65 3.55 8.33 6.22
C VAL A 65 3.76 9.66 5.51
N ILE A 66 4.69 10.47 6.02
CA ILE A 66 5.16 11.69 5.36
C ILE A 66 6.12 11.29 4.24
N ARG A 67 5.90 11.85 3.04
CA ARG A 67 6.76 11.61 1.87
C ARG A 67 7.73 12.77 1.73
N PHE A 68 9.02 12.44 1.66
CA PHE A 68 10.09 13.40 1.41
C PHE A 68 10.71 13.15 0.04
N THR A 69 10.86 14.21 -0.74
CA THR A 69 11.68 14.22 -1.94
C THR A 69 13.01 14.85 -1.56
N VAL A 70 14.10 14.13 -1.81
CA VAL A 70 15.45 14.58 -1.45
C VAL A 70 16.33 14.43 -2.68
N ASP A 71 16.97 15.52 -3.08
CA ASP A 71 17.96 15.51 -4.15
C ASP A 71 19.29 15.01 -3.58
N LEU A 72 19.83 13.97 -4.21
CA LEU A 72 21.09 13.36 -3.82
C LEU A 72 22.09 13.49 -4.97
N PRO A 73 23.37 13.76 -4.68
CA PRO A 73 24.41 13.67 -5.70
C PRO A 73 24.49 12.24 -6.24
N GLU A 74 24.84 12.12 -7.52
CA GLU A 74 24.87 10.83 -8.25
C GLU A 74 25.73 9.78 -7.53
N SER A 75 26.84 10.21 -6.94
CA SER A 75 27.75 9.34 -6.18
C SER A 75 27.07 8.69 -4.96
N LEU A 76 26.22 9.42 -4.23
CA LEU A 76 25.47 8.89 -3.08
C LEU A 76 24.29 8.04 -3.54
N HIS A 77 23.56 8.48 -4.56
CA HIS A 77 22.45 7.69 -5.12
C HIS A 77 22.95 6.32 -5.60
N THR A 78 24.11 6.28 -6.26
CA THR A 78 24.74 5.04 -6.75
C THR A 78 25.13 4.12 -5.60
N LYS A 79 25.78 4.64 -4.55
CA LYS A 79 26.13 3.87 -3.35
C LYS A 79 24.89 3.28 -2.66
N LEU A 80 23.84 4.08 -2.48
CA LEU A 80 22.57 3.61 -1.91
C LEU A 80 21.92 2.54 -2.78
N SER A 81 21.98 2.68 -4.11
CA SER A 81 21.45 1.69 -5.04
C SER A 81 22.20 0.36 -4.95
N ILE A 82 23.53 0.39 -4.85
CA ILE A 82 24.35 -0.82 -4.67
C ILE A 82 24.06 -1.47 -3.32
N LEU A 83 23.95 -0.69 -2.23
CA LEU A 83 23.62 -1.22 -0.92
C LEU A 83 22.23 -1.87 -0.88
N ALA A 84 21.24 -1.27 -1.53
CA ALA A 84 19.90 -1.84 -1.68
C ALA A 84 19.93 -3.18 -2.42
N ALA A 85 20.69 -3.27 -3.52
CA ALA A 85 20.86 -4.52 -4.26
C ALA A 85 21.54 -5.62 -3.41
N LYS A 86 22.59 -5.27 -2.66
CA LYS A 86 23.33 -6.22 -1.80
C LYS A 86 22.49 -6.74 -0.64
N THR A 87 21.77 -5.86 0.04
CA THR A 87 20.97 -6.18 1.23
C THR A 87 19.57 -6.72 0.91
N LYS A 88 19.14 -6.62 -0.36
CA LYS A 88 17.77 -6.93 -0.82
C LYS A 88 16.68 -6.15 -0.06
N ARG A 89 17.03 -4.97 0.48
CA ARG A 89 16.09 -4.07 1.18
C ARG A 89 15.72 -2.88 0.30
N LYS A 90 14.58 -2.25 0.59
CA LYS A 90 14.14 -1.04 -0.13
C LYS A 90 15.03 0.16 0.24
N LYS A 91 15.31 1.06 -0.71
CA LYS A 91 16.08 2.30 -0.47
C LYS A 91 15.52 3.10 0.73
N SER A 92 14.20 3.22 0.82
CA SER A 92 13.50 3.92 1.92
C SER A 92 13.64 3.28 3.29
N GLU A 93 13.97 1.98 3.36
CA GLU A 93 14.14 1.26 4.61
C GLU A 93 15.56 1.42 5.13
N ILE A 94 16.54 1.36 4.22
CA ILE A 94 17.95 1.64 4.52
C ILE A 94 18.10 3.08 5.03
N VAL A 95 17.45 4.04 4.36
CA VAL A 95 17.46 5.45 4.79
C VAL A 95 16.86 5.61 6.19
N ARG A 96 15.80 4.87 6.54
CA ARG A 96 15.21 4.92 7.89
C ARG A 96 16.19 4.45 8.95
N ILE A 97 16.87 3.33 8.71
CA ILE A 97 17.88 2.80 9.64
C ILE A 97 19.00 3.81 9.83
N LEU A 98 19.55 4.36 8.74
CA LEU A 98 20.63 5.35 8.82
C LEU A 98 20.22 6.62 9.57
N ILE A 99 18.97 7.09 9.40
CA ILE A 99 18.45 8.24 10.14
C ILE A 99 18.28 7.87 11.63
N SER A 100 17.73 6.70 11.95
CA SER A 100 17.59 6.24 13.33
C SER A 100 18.95 6.15 14.03
N ASP A 101 19.94 5.52 13.38
CA ASP A 101 21.30 5.40 13.91
C ASP A 101 21.94 6.79 14.10
N ALA A 102 21.79 7.70 13.13
CA ALA A 102 22.34 9.06 13.23
C ALA A 102 21.70 9.87 14.37
N LEU A 103 20.39 9.69 14.61
CA LEU A 103 19.69 10.36 15.69
C LEU A 103 20.06 9.79 17.07
N GLU A 104 20.25 8.48 17.18
CA GLU A 104 20.67 7.83 18.44
C GLU A 104 22.09 8.26 18.88
N ASN A 105 22.97 8.59 17.93
CA ASN A 105 24.33 9.07 18.21
C ASN A 105 24.44 10.60 18.35
N SER A 106 23.33 11.34 18.25
CA SER A 106 23.32 12.81 18.25
C SER A 106 22.93 13.46 19.59
N ASP A 107 22.66 12.65 20.62
CA ASP A 107 22.51 13.03 22.03
C ASP A 107 23.78 12.68 22.84
#